data_AF-A0A3B8NTV6-F1
#
_entry.id   AF-A0A3B8NTV6-F1
#
_cell.length_a   1.000
_cell.length_b   1.000
_cell.length_c   1.000
_cell.angle_alpha   90.00
_cell.angle_beta   90.00
_cell.angle_gamma   90.00
#
_symmetry.space_group_name_H-M   'P 1'
#
loop_
_entity.id
_entity.type
_entity.pdbx_description
1 polymer ?
#
loop_
_entity_poly.entity_id
_entity_poly.type
_entity_poly.pdbx_seq_one_letter_code
_entity_poly.pdbx_strand_id
1 'polypeptide(L)' 'MAEYIPSTRDWVREQVELYEGSGGKEGTTLRDTG' A
#
# COMPACT_ATOMS: atom_id res chain seq x y z
N MET A 1 11.24 -15.93 -3.41
CA MET A 1 10.51 -14.68 -3.73
C MET A 1 9.37 -14.60 -2.74
N ALA A 2 9.24 -13.50 -2.01
CA ALA A 2 8.05 -13.29 -1.20
C ALA A 2 6.90 -13.05 -2.18
N GLU A 3 5.97 -14.00 -2.26
CA GLU A 3 4.75 -13.81 -3.05
C GLU A 3 3.92 -12.75 -2.34
N TYR A 4 3.56 -11.69 -3.06
CA TYR A 4 2.77 -10.61 -2.48
C TYR A 4 1.39 -11.16 -2.11
N ILE A 5 1.12 -11.26 -0.81
CA ILE A 5 -0.22 -11.58 -0.30
C ILE A 5 -0.91 -10.24 -0.04
N PRO A 6 -1.89 -9.85 -0.87
CA PRO A 6 -2.57 -8.58 -0.67
C PRO A 6 -3.36 -8.60 0.64
N SER A 7 -3.42 -7.44 1.28
CA SER A 7 -4.31 -7.20 2.41
C SER A 7 -5.77 -7.45 2.02
N THR A 8 -6.57 -7.95 2.97
CA THR A 8 -8.03 -8.10 2.84
C THR A 8 -8.76 -6.75 2.74
N ARG A 9 -8.11 -5.66 3.18
CA ARG A 9 -8.61 -4.29 3.05
C ARG A 9 -8.05 -3.68 1.77
N ASP A 10 -8.95 -3.30 0.86
CA ASP A 10 -8.61 -2.77 -0.46
C ASP A 10 -7.72 -1.53 -0.39
N TRP A 11 -7.97 -0.64 0.57
CA TRP A 11 -7.19 0.59 0.74
C TRP A 11 -5.70 0.33 1.03
N VAL A 12 -5.36 -0.78 1.69
CA VAL A 12 -3.96 -1.13 1.98
C VAL A 12 -3.27 -1.55 0.68
N ARG A 13 -3.98 -2.28 -0.19
CA ARG A 13 -3.45 -2.68 -1.49
C ARG A 13 -3.16 -1.45 -2.36
N GLU A 14 -4.12 -0.53 -2.43
CA GLU A 14 -3.96 0.75 -3.15
C GLU A 14 -2.76 1.55 -2.64
N GLN A 15 -2.57 1.59 -1.32
CA GLN A 15 -1.46 2.31 -0.71
C GLN A 15 -0.11 1.67 -1.06
N VAL A 16 -0.02 0.32 -1.05
CA VAL A 16 1.19 -0.40 -1.45
C VAL A 16 1.50 -0.17 -2.93
N GLU A 17 0.51 -0.28 -3.81
CA GLU A 17 0.67 -0.03 -5.24
C GLU A 17 1.14 1.40 -5.53
N LEU A 18 0.59 2.40 -4.83
CA LEU A 18 1.01 3.79 -4.92
C LEU A 18 2.45 4.00 -4.40
N TYR A 19 2.79 3.37 -3.27
CA TYR A 19 4.12 3.47 -2.67
C TYR A 19 5.18 2.83 -3.57
N GLU A 20 4.95 1.62 -4.05
CA GLU A 20 5.88 0.92 -4.94
C GLU A 20 5.97 1.60 -6.32
N GLY A 21 4.84 2.01 -6.89
CA GLY A 21 4.76 2.70 -8.18
C GLY A 21 5.43 4.07 -8.19
N SER A 22 5.43 4.77 -7.05
CA SER A 22 6.11 6.08 -6.90
C SER A 22 7.58 5.98 -6.51
N GLY A 23 8.09 4.76 -6.26
CA GLY A 23 9.43 4.55 -5.71
C GLY A 23 9.57 5.10 -4.28
N GLY A 24 8.51 5.03 -3.49
CA GLY A 24 8.48 5.44 -2.08
C GLY A 24 8.28 6.93 -1.84
N LYS A 25 7.76 7.68 -2.83
CA LYS A 25 7.53 9.14 -2.72
C LYS A 25 6.08 9.49 -2.36
N GLU A 26 5.15 8.59 -2.66
CA GLU A 26 3.71 8.74 -2.44
C GLU A 26 3.19 7.58 -1.58
N GLY A 27 2.03 7.74 -0.93
CA GLY A 27 1.47 6.67 -0.06
C GLY A 27 2.21 6.48 1.26
N THR A 28 3.00 7.47 1.68
CA THR A 28 3.82 7.47 2.91
C THR A 28 3.05 7.87 4.17
N THR A 29 1.77 8.18 4.04
CA THR A 29 0.90 8.56 5.16
C THR A 29 -0.06 7.44 5.48
N LEU A 30 -0.33 7.24 6.77
CA LEU A 30 -1.31 6.25 7.21
C LEU A 30 -2.71 6.86 7.05
N ARG A 31 -3.58 6.22 6.26
CA ARG A 31 -5.00 6.59 6.27
C ARG A 31 -5.56 6.35 7.67
N ASP A 32 -6.28 7.33 8.20
CA ASP A 32 -7.00 7.20 9.46
C ASP A 32 -8.11 6.16 9.26
N THR A 33 -7.87 4.95 9.73
CA THR A 33 -8.80 3.82 9.63
C THR A 33 -9.21 3.46 11.04
N GLY A 34 -10.12 4.27 11.58
CA GLY A 34 -10.70 4.11 12.93
C GLY A 34 -11.12 2.69 13.27
#